data_AF-A0A9X3FT22-F1
#
_entry.id   AF-A0A9X3FT22-F1
#
_cell.length_a   1.000
_cell.length_b   1.000
_cell.length_c   1.000
_cell.angle_alpha   90.00
_cell.angle_beta   90.00
_cell.angle_gamma   90.00
#
_symmetry.space_group_name_H-M   'P 1'
#
loop_
_entity.id
_entity.type
_entity.pdbx_description
1 polymer ?
#
loop_
_entity_poly.entity_id
_entity_poly.type
_entity_poly.pdbx_seq_one_letter_code
_entity_poly.pdbx_strand_id
1 'polypeptide(L)' 'MARSKIKVKVKAPSKAKIQRKLRQAITKNLTCPNCGHNMPTTAMSTSTCRYCGFKLKMN' A
#
# COMPACT_ATOMS: atom_id res chain seq x y z
N MET A 1 -17.85 -14.28 -41.98
CA MET A 1 -16.57 -14.25 -41.23
C MET A 1 -16.84 -14.62 -39.77
N ALA A 2 -16.45 -15.81 -39.32
CA ALA A 2 -16.75 -16.28 -37.96
C ALA A 2 -15.79 -15.64 -36.94
N ARG A 3 -16.32 -14.95 -35.92
CA ARG A 3 -15.53 -14.38 -34.82
C ARG A 3 -15.19 -15.49 -33.81
N SER A 4 -13.95 -15.95 -33.81
CA SER A 4 -13.43 -16.89 -32.82
C SER A 4 -13.45 -16.26 -31.43
N LYS A 5 -14.13 -16.91 -30.46
CA LYS A 5 -14.18 -16.46 -29.06
C LYS A 5 -12.89 -16.87 -28.34
N ILE A 6 -12.02 -15.90 -28.08
CA ILE A 6 -10.81 -16.12 -27.28
C ILE A 6 -11.19 -16.17 -25.80
N LYS A 7 -10.98 -17.31 -25.14
CA LYS A 7 -11.14 -17.45 -23.68
C LYS A 7 -9.81 -17.17 -22.98
N VAL A 8 -9.71 -16.04 -22.28
CA VAL A 8 -8.55 -15.68 -21.47
C VAL A 8 -8.75 -16.21 -20.04
N LYS A 9 -7.78 -16.99 -19.55
CA LYS A 9 -7.81 -17.55 -18.19
C LYS A 9 -7.03 -16.64 -17.25
N VAL A 10 -7.73 -15.80 -16.49
CA VAL A 10 -7.11 -14.87 -15.54
C VAL A 10 -6.91 -15.58 -14.20
N LYS A 11 -5.66 -15.66 -13.72
CA LYS A 11 -5.32 -16.22 -12.40
C LYS A 11 -5.50 -15.12 -11.34
N ALA A 12 -6.61 -15.15 -10.62
CA ALA A 12 -6.83 -14.22 -9.51
C ALA A 12 -5.84 -14.50 -8.36
N PRO A 13 -5.27 -13.47 -7.72
CA PRO A 13 -4.40 -13.66 -6.56
C PRO A 13 -5.21 -14.22 -5.37
N SER A 14 -4.55 -15.07 -4.57
CA SER A 14 -5.15 -15.62 -3.36
C SER A 14 -5.41 -14.52 -2.30
N LYS A 15 -6.45 -14.70 -1.48
CA LYS A 15 -6.79 -13.77 -0.38
C LYS A 15 -5.60 -13.46 0.53
N ALA A 16 -4.74 -14.44 0.79
CA ALA A 16 -3.52 -14.27 1.58
C ALA A 16 -2.51 -13.30 0.94
N LYS A 17 -2.33 -13.35 -0.39
CA LYS A 17 -1.45 -12.41 -1.10
C LYS A 17 -1.98 -10.98 -1.02
N ILE A 18 -3.30 -10.81 -1.09
CA ILE A 18 -3.95 -9.51 -0.96
C ILE A 18 -3.73 -8.96 0.45
N GLN A 19 -3.99 -9.74 1.50
CA GLN A 19 -3.76 -9.30 2.88
C GLN A 19 -2.29 -8.97 3.17
N ARG A 20 -1.33 -9.76 2.67
CA ARG A 20 0.09 -9.50 2.87
C ARG A 20 0.52 -8.17 2.24
N LYS A 21 0.07 -7.88 1.02
CA LYS A 21 0.32 -6.59 0.36
C LYS A 21 -0.33 -5.43 1.11
N LEU A 22 -1.56 -5.62 1.59
CA LEU A 22 -2.25 -4.60 2.38
C LEU A 22 -1.51 -4.30 3.68
N ARG A 23 -1.10 -5.33 4.43
CA ARG A 23 -0.29 -5.17 5.65
C ARG A 23 1.03 -4.46 5.35
N GLN A 24 1.74 -4.83 4.29
CA GLN A 24 2.99 -4.15 3.91
C GLN A 24 2.78 -2.68 3.56
N ALA A 25 1.70 -2.35 2.85
CA ALA A 25 1.35 -0.97 2.54
C ALA A 25 1.00 -0.19 3.83
N ILE A 26 0.26 -0.81 4.75
CA ILE A 26 -0.08 -0.24 6.05
C ILE A 26 1.20 0.00 6.88
N THR A 27 2.03 -1.02 7.11
CA THR A 27 3.22 -0.94 7.96
C THR A 27 4.26 0.05 7.45
N LYS A 28 4.47 0.14 6.13
CA LYS A 28 5.39 1.15 5.55
C LYS A 28 4.91 2.59 5.76
N ASN A 29 3.62 2.78 5.97
CA ASN A 29 2.99 4.08 6.06
C ASN A 29 2.65 4.52 7.48
N LEU A 30 2.69 3.60 8.45
CA LEU A 30 2.21 3.85 9.81
C LEU A 30 3.31 4.09 10.83
N THR A 31 4.58 3.82 10.56
CA THR A 31 5.64 4.00 11.56
C THR A 31 6.68 4.99 11.08
N CYS A 32 6.98 6.01 11.90
CA CYS A 32 8.01 6.99 11.59
C CYS A 32 9.39 6.32 11.66
N PRO A 33 10.21 6.35 10.60
CA PRO A 33 11.54 5.74 10.61
C PRO A 33 12.52 6.46 11.56
N ASN A 34 12.22 7.70 11.94
CA ASN A 34 13.11 8.50 12.79
C ASN A 34 12.86 8.30 14.28
N CYS A 35 11.59 8.18 14.71
CA CYS A 35 11.23 8.11 16.13
C CYS A 35 10.44 6.85 16.52
N GLY A 36 10.11 5.97 15.57
CA GLY A 36 9.35 4.75 15.84
C GLY A 36 7.87 4.98 16.21
N HIS A 37 7.44 6.23 16.38
CA HIS A 37 6.03 6.55 16.65
C HIS A 37 5.15 6.37 15.42
N ASN A 38 3.87 6.15 15.68
CA ASN A 38 2.90 6.00 14.62
C ASN A 38 2.70 7.31 13.84
N MET A 39 2.84 7.23 12.52
CA MET A 39 2.56 8.32 11.58
C MET A 39 1.05 8.48 11.40
N PRO A 40 0.56 9.71 11.22
CA PRO A 40 -0.85 9.94 10.93
C PRO A 40 -1.23 9.25 9.62
N THR A 41 -2.27 8.42 9.66
CA THR A 41 -2.84 7.70 8.50
C THR A 41 -3.66 8.63 7.61
N THR A 42 -3.11 9.78 7.24
CA THR A 42 -3.71 10.63 6.22
C THR A 42 -3.29 10.12 4.85
N ALA A 43 -4.25 9.94 3.95
CA ALA A 43 -4.04 9.57 2.54
C ALA A 43 -3.42 10.72 1.73
N MET A 44 -2.38 11.35 2.28
CA MET A 44 -1.63 12.43 1.65
C MET A 44 -0.30 11.88 1.14
N SER A 45 0.12 12.33 -0.04
CA SER A 45 1.41 12.01 -0.66
C SER A 45 2.61 12.41 0.20
N THR A 46 2.40 13.25 1.19
CA THR A 46 3.39 13.66 2.20
C THR A 46 2.74 13.66 3.57
N SER A 47 3.32 12.89 4.49
CA SER A 47 2.92 12.84 5.91
C SER A 47 4.06 13.36 6.77
N THR A 48 3.73 14.20 7.75
CA THR A 48 4.71 14.73 8.71
C THR A 48 4.48 14.05 10.06
N CYS A 49 5.54 13.51 10.66
CA CYS A 49 5.47 12.96 12.00
C CYS A 49 5.21 14.07 13.01
N ARG A 50 4.14 13.93 13.80
CA ARG A 50 3.76 14.93 14.82
C ARG A 50 4.75 15.02 15.98
N TYR A 51 5.56 13.98 16.20
CA TYR A 51 6.48 13.89 17.34
C TYR A 51 7.87 14.43 17.03
N CYS A 52 8.43 14.11 15.87
CA CYS A 52 9.80 14.50 15.51
C CYS A 52 9.89 15.45 14.31
N GLY A 53 8.75 15.80 13.69
CA GLY A 53 8.72 16.67 12.51
C GLY A 53 9.22 16.03 11.21
N PHE A 54 9.57 14.75 11.23
CA PHE A 54 10.07 14.04 10.05
C PHE A 54 9.02 13.98 8.94
N LYS A 55 9.40 14.39 7.72
CA LYS A 55 8.52 14.36 6.55
C LYS A 55 8.77 13.09 5.74
N LEU A 56 7.78 12.21 5.67
CA LEU A 56 7.79 11.04 4.81
C LEU A 56 7.00 11.36 3.53
N LYS A 57 7.63 11.15 2.38
CA LYS A 57 6.97 11.21 1.07
C LYS A 57 6.50 9.80 0.71
N MET A 58 5.19 9.58 0.66
CA MET A 58 4.59 8.33 0.23
C MET A 58 4.41 8.42 -1.29
N ASN A 59 5.23 7.66 -2.03
CA ASN A 59 5.23 7.61 -3.50
C ASN A 59 4.39 6.44 -4.04
#